data_AF-H0EAH3-F1
#
_entry.id   AF-H0EAH3-F1
#
_cell.length_a   1.000
_cell.length_b   1.000
_cell.length_c   1.000
_cell.angle_alpha   90.00
_cell.angle_beta   90.00
_cell.angle_gamma   90.00
#
_symmetry.space_group_name_H-M   'P 1'
#
loop_
_entity.id
_entity.type
_entity.pdbx_description
1 polymer ?
#
loop_
_entity_poly.entity_id
_entity_poly.type
_entity_poly.pdbx_seq_one_letter_code
_entity_poly.pdbx_strand_id
1 'polypeptide(L)'
;MAGRERWNEQLMAREVTVDEAAALLPWPQREALALLADGELGYSEIAGITGASRGSVARTVVAARIGIADRMGGTHVADELGRECWAAAIQIAAAIDGESWAIDGRLAAHRERCPRCRAAERGLEQATRACEAWRPDPPRPGWRERTLRRCGAGGIGRST
;
A
#
# COMPACT_ATOMS: atom_id res chain seq x y z
N MET A 1 2.45 43.72 -5.88
CA MET A 1 1.63 42.72 -5.14
C MET A 1 1.32 41.45 -5.95
N ALA A 2 1.54 41.40 -7.28
CA ALA A 2 1.33 40.22 -8.16
C ALA A 2 2.37 39.07 -8.04
N GLY A 3 3.12 39.03 -6.94
CA GLY A 3 4.15 38.01 -6.68
C GLY A 3 3.56 36.85 -5.88
N ARG A 4 2.98 37.14 -4.71
CA ARG A 4 2.47 36.11 -3.77
C ARG A 4 1.32 35.26 -4.31
N GLU A 5 0.49 35.80 -5.20
CA GLU A 5 -0.62 35.05 -5.83
C GLU A 5 -0.12 33.97 -6.78
N ARG A 6 0.96 34.26 -7.53
CA ARG A 6 1.60 33.31 -8.45
C ARG A 6 2.34 32.19 -7.73
N TRP A 7 2.92 32.49 -6.56
CA TRP A 7 3.51 31.48 -5.66
C TRP A 7 2.46 30.57 -5.05
N ASN A 8 1.28 31.10 -4.70
CA ASN A 8 0.16 30.30 -4.18
C ASN A 8 -0.47 29.42 -5.27
N GLU A 9 -0.62 29.89 -6.51
CA GLU A 9 -1.10 29.06 -7.63
C GLU A 9 -0.09 27.96 -8.01
N GLN A 10 1.22 28.24 -8.00
CA GLN A 10 2.25 27.23 -8.28
C GLN A 10 2.41 26.19 -7.16
N LEU A 11 2.10 26.54 -5.90
CA LEU A 11 2.03 25.57 -4.81
C LEU A 11 0.77 24.70 -4.87
N MET A 12 -0.34 25.22 -5.42
CA MET A 12 -1.60 24.48 -5.55
C MET A 12 -1.68 23.59 -6.79
N ALA A 13 -0.74 23.73 -7.75
CA ALA A 13 -0.68 22.95 -8.98
C ALA A 13 0.43 21.87 -9.00
N ARG A 14 1.22 21.73 -7.92
CA ARG A 14 2.26 20.69 -7.88
C ARG A 14 1.62 19.38 -7.45
N GLU A 15 1.55 18.43 -8.39
CA GLU A 15 1.20 17.04 -8.06
C GLU A 15 2.13 16.54 -6.96
N VAL A 16 1.55 16.08 -5.85
CA VAL A 16 2.30 15.45 -4.76
C VAL A 16 2.90 14.16 -5.31
N THR A 17 4.22 14.02 -5.23
CA THR A 17 4.87 12.79 -5.69
C THR A 17 4.62 11.64 -4.73
N VAL A 18 4.81 10.40 -5.20
CA VAL A 18 4.71 9.21 -4.34
C VAL A 18 5.74 9.27 -3.21
N ASP A 19 6.95 9.77 -3.48
CA ASP A 19 7.98 10.00 -2.46
C ASP A 19 7.52 10.97 -1.36
N GLU A 20 6.94 12.12 -1.74
CA GLU A 20 6.42 13.12 -0.81
C GLU A 20 5.25 12.56 0.01
N ALA A 21 4.33 11.85 -0.63
CA ALA A 21 3.20 11.20 0.03
C ALA A 21 3.66 10.10 0.99
N ALA A 22 4.60 9.27 0.56
CA ALA A 22 5.15 8.17 1.34
C ALA A 22 5.94 8.68 2.55
N ALA A 23 6.69 9.78 2.43
CA ALA A 23 7.46 10.36 3.54
C ALA A 23 6.59 10.68 4.76
N LEU A 24 5.31 11.00 4.54
CA LEU A 24 4.33 11.33 5.58
C LEU A 24 3.65 10.11 6.21
N LEU A 25 3.87 8.90 5.69
CA LEU A 25 3.31 7.69 6.26
C LEU A 25 4.06 7.28 7.54
N PRO A 26 3.40 6.67 8.53
CA PRO A 26 4.06 5.99 9.65
C PRO A 26 5.13 4.99 9.21
N TRP A 27 6.19 4.83 10.02
CA TRP A 27 7.31 3.93 9.70
C TRP A 27 6.88 2.51 9.26
N PRO A 28 5.96 1.82 9.96
CA PRO A 28 5.57 0.46 9.56
C PRO A 28 4.90 0.40 8.18
N GLN A 29 4.18 1.46 7.79
CA GLN A 29 3.53 1.56 6.48
C GLN A 29 4.56 1.76 5.36
N ARG A 30 5.54 2.64 5.57
CA ARG A 30 6.65 2.84 4.64
C ARG A 30 7.48 1.57 4.47
N GLU A 31 7.83 0.92 5.57
CA GLU A 31 8.64 -0.31 5.55
C GLU A 31 7.92 -1.45 4.81
N ALA A 32 6.61 -1.62 5.03
CA ALA A 32 5.82 -2.63 4.32
C ALA A 32 5.71 -2.35 2.81
N LEU A 33 5.50 -1.08 2.40
CA LEU A 33 5.45 -0.72 0.98
C LEU A 33 6.80 -0.88 0.29
N ALA A 34 7.89 -0.48 0.94
CA ALA A 34 9.23 -0.62 0.39
C ALA A 34 9.61 -2.11 0.20
N LEU A 35 9.21 -2.97 1.13
CA LEU A 35 9.39 -4.42 1.01
C LEU A 35 8.57 -5.01 -0.15
N LEU A 36 7.33 -4.55 -0.32
CA LEU A 36 6.45 -5.03 -1.37
C LEU A 36 6.89 -4.53 -2.76
N ALA A 37 7.37 -3.29 -2.86
CA ALA A 37 7.88 -2.69 -4.10
C ALA A 37 9.15 -3.37 -4.63
N ASP A 38 9.84 -4.18 -3.81
CA ASP A 38 10.97 -4.99 -4.25
C ASP A 38 10.56 -6.11 -5.23
N GLY A 39 9.25 -6.43 -5.30
CA GLY A 39 8.67 -7.38 -6.25
C GLY A 39 8.96 -8.86 -6.00
N GLU A 40 9.82 -9.17 -5.03
CA GLU A 40 10.23 -10.54 -4.67
C GLU A 40 9.51 -11.09 -3.43
N LEU A 41 8.75 -10.27 -2.71
CA LEU A 41 8.18 -10.61 -1.40
C LEU A 41 6.65 -10.52 -1.39
N GLY A 42 5.98 -11.61 -1.01
CA GLY A 42 4.58 -11.63 -0.64
C GLY A 42 4.35 -11.28 0.83
N TYR A 43 3.08 -11.17 1.23
CA TYR A 43 2.70 -10.72 2.58
C TYR A 43 3.18 -11.66 3.69
N SER A 44 3.29 -12.96 3.40
CA SER A 44 3.79 -13.96 4.35
C SER A 44 5.28 -13.78 4.64
N GLU A 45 6.07 -13.41 3.63
CA GLU A 45 7.50 -13.15 3.80
C GLU A 45 7.71 -11.84 4.54
N ILE A 46 6.96 -10.79 4.17
CA ILE A 46 6.96 -9.50 4.87
C ILE A 46 6.57 -9.67 6.34
N ALA A 47 5.59 -10.53 6.64
CA ALA A 47 5.20 -10.88 8.00
C ALA A 47 6.36 -11.51 8.78
N GLY A 48 7.09 -12.46 8.18
CA GLY A 48 8.28 -13.06 8.78
C GLY A 48 9.40 -12.04 9.04
N ILE A 49 9.58 -11.07 8.15
CA ILE A 49 10.61 -10.03 8.25
C ILE A 49 10.30 -9.03 9.37
N THR A 50 9.04 -8.59 9.43
CA THR A 50 8.56 -7.55 10.36
C THR A 50 8.15 -8.10 11.73
N GLY A 51 8.02 -9.43 11.87
CA GLY A 51 7.45 -10.06 13.06
C GLY A 51 5.95 -9.83 13.22
N ALA A 52 5.27 -9.33 12.18
CA ALA A 52 3.83 -9.14 12.16
C ALA A 52 3.11 -10.41 11.67
N SER A 53 1.78 -10.48 11.84
CA SER A 53 0.97 -11.49 11.15
C SER A 53 0.68 -11.06 9.71
N ARG A 54 0.43 -12.03 8.81
CA ARG A 54 0.03 -11.77 7.41
C ARG A 54 -1.16 -10.80 7.31
N GLY A 55 -2.17 -10.97 8.17
CA GLY A 55 -3.33 -10.06 8.20
C GLY A 55 -2.99 -8.65 8.71
N SER A 56 -1.98 -8.51 9.57
CA SER A 56 -1.47 -7.20 9.99
C SER A 56 -0.67 -6.52 8.87
N VAL A 57 0.10 -7.29 8.08
CA VAL A 57 0.77 -6.77 6.87
C VAL A 57 -0.27 -6.28 5.88
N ALA A 58 -1.29 -7.09 5.58
CA ALA A 58 -2.35 -6.70 4.65
C ALA A 58 -3.03 -5.38 5.05
N ARG A 59 -3.40 -5.23 6.33
CA ARG A 59 -3.95 -3.98 6.86
C ARG A 59 -2.99 -2.81 6.72
N THR A 60 -1.70 -3.05 6.96
CA THR A 60 -0.66 -2.03 6.88
C THR A 60 -0.47 -1.55 5.44
N VAL A 61 -0.39 -2.47 4.47
CA VAL A 61 -0.25 -2.15 3.04
C VAL A 61 -1.45 -1.35 2.54
N VAL A 62 -2.67 -1.78 2.88
CA VAL A 62 -3.90 -1.09 2.47
C VAL A 62 -3.96 0.32 3.06
N ALA A 63 -3.69 0.46 4.36
CA ALA A 63 -3.65 1.76 5.00
C ALA A 63 -2.60 2.68 4.37
N ALA A 64 -1.44 2.13 4.01
CA ALA A 64 -0.38 2.87 3.35
C ALA A 64 -0.80 3.35 1.94
N ARG A 65 -1.38 2.46 1.12
CA ARG A 65 -1.85 2.79 -0.23
C ARG A 65 -3.00 3.79 -0.22
N ILE A 66 -3.95 3.64 0.70
CA ILE A 66 -5.01 4.64 0.90
C ILE A 66 -4.39 5.98 1.32
N GLY A 67 -3.43 5.98 2.25
CA GLY A 67 -2.74 7.19 2.68
C GLY A 67 -1.99 7.90 1.55
N ILE A 68 -1.44 7.14 0.60
CA ILE A 68 -0.81 7.69 -0.63
C ILE A 68 -1.89 8.22 -1.57
N ALA A 69 -2.93 7.43 -1.86
CA ALA A 69 -4.03 7.84 -2.73
C ALA A 69 -4.64 9.16 -2.28
N ASP A 70 -5.01 9.27 -1.00
CA ASP A 70 -5.64 10.47 -0.43
C ASP A 70 -4.74 11.71 -0.57
N ARG A 71 -3.42 11.54 -0.42
CA ARG A 71 -2.45 12.64 -0.55
C ARG A 71 -2.18 13.04 -1.99
N MET A 72 -2.29 12.11 -2.93
CA MET A 72 -2.17 12.37 -4.36
C MET A 72 -3.47 12.92 -5.00
N GLY A 73 -4.46 13.27 -4.18
CA GLY A 73 -5.75 13.81 -4.64
C GLY A 73 -6.82 12.74 -4.89
N GLY A 74 -6.56 11.50 -4.49
CA GLY A 74 -7.46 10.36 -4.61
C GLY A 74 -8.53 10.34 -3.51
N THR A 75 -9.69 10.94 -3.77
CA THR A 75 -11.00 10.51 -3.24
C THR A 75 -11.27 10.45 -1.72
N HIS A 76 -10.37 10.88 -0.82
CA HIS A 76 -10.60 10.83 0.66
C HIS A 76 -11.08 9.45 1.15
N VAL A 77 -10.48 8.40 0.60
CA VAL A 77 -10.90 7.01 0.80
C VAL A 77 -10.80 6.60 2.27
N ALA A 78 -9.80 7.09 3.02
CA ALA A 78 -9.66 6.72 4.44
C ALA A 78 -10.87 7.13 5.30
N ASP A 79 -11.40 8.33 5.09
CA ASP A 79 -12.38 8.94 5.98
C ASP A 79 -13.81 8.38 5.79
N GLU A 80 -14.07 7.76 4.63
CA GLU A 80 -15.42 7.31 4.25
C GLU A 80 -15.64 5.80 4.38
N LEU A 81 -14.59 5.00 4.64
CA LEU A 81 -14.71 3.55 4.69
C LEU A 81 -15.26 3.08 6.04
N GLY A 82 -16.50 2.58 6.02
CA GLY A 82 -17.05 1.78 7.11
C GLY A 82 -16.34 0.43 7.26
N ARG A 83 -16.61 -0.29 8.35
CA ARG A 83 -15.95 -1.57 8.71
C ARG A 83 -15.96 -2.62 7.59
N GLU A 84 -17.10 -2.82 6.94
CA GLU A 84 -17.21 -3.81 5.84
C GLU A 84 -16.40 -3.38 4.61
N CYS A 85 -16.41 -2.09 4.28
CA CYS A 85 -15.64 -1.56 3.16
C CYS A 85 -14.13 -1.59 3.44
N TRP A 86 -13.71 -1.41 4.70
CA TRP A 86 -12.32 -1.60 5.10
C TRP A 86 -11.87 -3.05 4.93
N ALA A 87 -12.70 -4.02 5.35
CA ALA A 87 -12.43 -5.44 5.13
C ALA A 87 -12.34 -5.79 3.63
N ALA A 88 -13.23 -5.21 2.82
CA ALA A 88 -13.18 -5.37 1.37
C ALA A 88 -11.91 -4.76 0.76
N ALA A 89 -11.52 -3.56 1.20
CA ALA A 89 -10.30 -2.89 0.73
C ALA A 89 -9.04 -3.75 1.00
N ILE A 90 -8.99 -4.46 2.14
CA ILE A 90 -7.90 -5.39 2.45
C ILE A 90 -7.81 -6.53 1.45
N GLN A 91 -8.94 -7.13 1.10
CA GLN A 91 -8.97 -8.22 0.14
C GLN A 91 -8.70 -7.74 -1.29
N ILE A 92 -9.20 -6.56 -1.66
CA ILE A 92 -8.92 -5.96 -2.96
C ILE A 92 -7.42 -5.74 -3.12
N ALA A 93 -6.76 -5.10 -2.14
CA ALA A 93 -5.31 -4.88 -2.22
C ALA A 93 -4.52 -6.20 -2.24
N ALA A 94 -4.87 -7.17 -1.40
CA ALA A 94 -4.22 -8.46 -1.39
C ALA A 94 -4.41 -9.20 -2.74
N ALA A 95 -5.60 -9.13 -3.36
CA ALA A 95 -5.85 -9.69 -4.67
C ALA A 95 -5.06 -8.98 -5.78
N ILE A 96 -4.95 -7.65 -5.72
CA ILE A 96 -4.10 -6.86 -6.63
C ILE A 96 -2.63 -7.32 -6.53
N ASP A 97 -2.17 -7.64 -5.31
CA ASP A 97 -0.81 -8.11 -5.04
C ASP A 97 -0.61 -9.61 -5.36
N GLY A 98 -1.62 -10.30 -5.90
CA GLY A 98 -1.53 -11.72 -6.26
C GLY A 98 -1.65 -12.68 -5.08
N GLU A 99 -2.08 -12.22 -3.90
CA GLU A 99 -2.26 -13.06 -2.73
C GLU A 99 -3.49 -13.98 -2.88
N SER A 100 -3.25 -15.26 -3.14
CA SER A 100 -4.30 -16.25 -3.45
C SER A 100 -5.34 -16.49 -2.34
N TRP A 101 -5.01 -16.16 -1.09
CA TRP A 101 -5.93 -16.29 0.06
C TRP A 101 -6.97 -15.16 0.15
N ALA A 102 -6.86 -14.12 -0.66
CA ALA A 102 -7.68 -12.91 -0.56
C ALA A 102 -9.14 -13.09 -1.01
N ILE A 103 -9.49 -14.24 -1.61
CA ILE A 103 -10.80 -14.44 -2.23
C ILE A 103 -11.84 -14.86 -1.17
N ASP A 104 -12.74 -13.94 -0.82
CA ASP A 104 -13.96 -14.21 -0.05
C ASP A 104 -15.20 -13.84 -0.90
N GLY A 105 -16.06 -14.82 -1.16
CA GLY A 105 -17.25 -14.64 -1.99
C GLY A 105 -18.26 -13.64 -1.44
N ARG A 106 -18.34 -13.44 -0.12
CA ARG A 106 -19.24 -12.46 0.50
C ARG A 106 -18.78 -11.03 0.20
N LEU A 107 -17.48 -10.78 0.30
CA LEU A 107 -16.90 -9.46 0.07
C LEU A 107 -16.83 -9.10 -1.42
N ALA A 108 -16.65 -10.10 -2.30
CA ALA A 108 -16.83 -9.93 -3.75
C ALA A 108 -18.23 -9.38 -4.09
N ALA A 109 -19.29 -9.97 -3.53
CA ALA A 109 -20.66 -9.50 -3.76
C ALA A 109 -20.92 -8.09 -3.17
N HIS A 110 -20.29 -7.75 -2.05
CA HIS A 110 -20.36 -6.40 -1.48
C HIS A 110 -19.69 -5.36 -2.39
N ARG A 111 -18.50 -5.68 -2.91
CA ARG A 111 -17.74 -4.81 -3.83
C ARG A 111 -18.54 -4.41 -5.06
N GLU A 112 -19.26 -5.34 -5.68
CA GLU A 112 -20.06 -5.08 -6.88
C GLU A 112 -21.18 -4.05 -6.65
N ARG A 113 -21.76 -4.08 -5.45
CA ARG A 113 -22.94 -3.27 -5.09
C ARG A 113 -22.59 -1.97 -4.37
N CYS A 114 -21.42 -1.89 -3.74
CA CYS A 114 -21.02 -0.76 -2.91
C CYS A 114 -20.22 0.29 -3.71
N PRO A 115 -20.74 1.52 -3.90
CA PRO A 115 -20.02 2.58 -4.61
C PRO A 115 -18.71 2.98 -3.93
N ARG A 116 -18.63 2.89 -2.59
CA ARG A 116 -17.40 3.17 -1.84
C ARG A 116 -16.31 2.14 -2.10
N CYS A 117 -16.66 0.85 -2.16
CA CYS A 117 -15.69 -0.19 -2.48
C CYS A 117 -15.17 -0.08 -3.92
N ARG A 118 -16.02 0.33 -4.87
CA ARG A 118 -15.60 0.60 -6.26
C ARG A 118 -14.67 1.82 -6.36
N ALA A 119 -14.92 2.86 -5.56
CA ALA A 119 -14.02 4.01 -5.48
C ALA A 119 -12.68 3.63 -4.84
N ALA A 120 -12.72 2.90 -3.72
CA ALA A 120 -11.53 2.40 -3.04
C ALA A 120 -10.69 1.50 -3.93
N GLU A 121 -11.31 0.63 -4.73
CA GLU A 121 -10.61 -0.20 -5.70
C GLU A 121 -9.82 0.62 -6.71
N ARG A 122 -10.46 1.62 -7.36
CA ARG A 122 -9.74 2.49 -8.31
C ARG A 122 -8.60 3.25 -7.65
N GLY A 123 -8.83 3.74 -6.43
CA GLY A 123 -7.80 4.42 -5.63
C GLY A 123 -6.63 3.48 -5.30
N LEU A 124 -6.92 2.24 -4.90
CA LEU A 124 -5.92 1.22 -4.60
C LEU A 124 -5.15 0.77 -5.84
N GLU A 125 -5.79 0.60 -6.99
CA GLU A 125 -5.13 0.29 -8.26
C GLU A 125 -4.18 1.43 -8.68
N GLN A 126 -4.64 2.68 -8.59
CA GLN A 126 -3.82 3.84 -8.90
C GLN A 126 -2.63 3.96 -7.94
N ALA A 127 -2.87 3.82 -6.63
CA ALA A 127 -1.81 3.83 -5.63
C ALA A 127 -0.83 2.66 -5.82
N THR A 128 -1.29 1.49 -6.23
CA THR A 128 -0.42 0.34 -6.52
C THR A 128 0.50 0.65 -7.68
N ARG A 129 -0.03 1.11 -8.82
CA ARG A 129 0.80 1.50 -9.98
C ARG A 129 1.78 2.60 -9.64
N ALA A 130 1.35 3.57 -8.85
CA ALA A 130 2.21 4.66 -8.38
C ALA A 130 3.33 4.13 -7.46
N CYS A 131 3.03 3.17 -6.57
CA CYS A 131 4.01 2.52 -5.70
C CYS A 131 4.94 1.58 -6.46
N GLU A 132 4.51 0.91 -7.53
CA GLU A 132 5.37 0.05 -8.36
C GLU A 132 6.39 0.86 -9.16
N ALA A 133 5.98 2.05 -9.63
CA ALA A 133 6.89 3.01 -10.26
C ALA A 133 7.85 3.66 -9.25
N TRP A 134 7.50 3.63 -7.96
CA TRP A 134 8.29 4.15 -6.87
C TRP A 134 9.28 3.10 -6.36
N ARG A 135 10.59 3.36 -6.52
CA ARG A 135 11.66 2.56 -5.92
C ARG A 135 12.22 3.32 -4.73
N PRO A 136 11.63 3.19 -3.53
CA PRO A 136 12.18 3.84 -2.35
C PRO A 136 13.60 3.37 -2.09
N ASP A 137 14.44 4.30 -1.67
CA ASP A 137 15.70 3.92 -1.08
C ASP A 137 15.45 2.99 0.13
N PRO A 138 16.34 2.00 0.31
CA PRO A 138 16.43 1.23 1.55
C PRO A 138 16.05 2.03 2.80
N PRO A 139 15.14 1.55 3.67
CA PRO A 139 14.90 2.21 4.95
C PRO A 139 16.19 2.31 5.80
N ARG A 140 17.22 1.50 5.50
CA ARG A 140 18.56 1.54 6.09
C ARG A 140 19.60 0.82 5.21
N PRO A 141 20.86 1.26 5.11
CA PRO A 141 21.90 0.55 4.38
C PRO A 141 22.01 -0.92 4.81
N GLY A 142 22.07 -1.85 3.86
CA GLY A 142 22.12 -3.29 4.13
C GLY A 142 20.78 -3.93 4.54
N TRP A 143 19.66 -3.24 4.36
CA TRP A 143 18.33 -3.78 4.69
C TRP A 143 18.05 -5.07 3.92
N ARG A 144 18.25 -5.08 2.60
CA ARG A 144 17.96 -6.20 1.71
C ARG A 144 18.71 -7.45 2.15
N GLU A 145 20.00 -7.35 2.44
CA GLU A 145 20.81 -8.48 2.90
C GLU A 145 20.41 -8.97 4.29
N ARG A 146 19.98 -8.08 5.19
CA ARG A 146 19.44 -8.49 6.50
C ARG A 146 18.06 -9.14 6.38
N THR A 147 17.26 -8.69 5.43
CA THR A 147 15.93 -9.20 5.10
C THR A 147 16.04 -10.60 4.48
N LEU A 148 16.82 -10.74 3.41
CA LEU A 148 17.08 -12.03 2.75
C LEU A 148 17.71 -13.06 3.70
N ARG A 149 18.57 -12.63 4.64
CA ARG A 149 19.08 -13.53 5.69
C ARG A 149 18.01 -14.05 6.64
N ARG A 150 16.99 -13.25 6.99
CA ARG A 150 15.86 -13.71 7.82
C ARG A 150 14.96 -14.67 7.06
N CYS A 151 14.69 -14.40 5.79
CA CYS A 151 13.91 -15.29 4.93
C CYS A 151 14.66 -16.61 4.64
N GLY A 152 15.96 -16.54 4.33
CA GLY A 152 16.81 -17.71 4.08
C GLY A 152 17.12 -18.56 5.31
N ALA A 153 17.08 -17.97 6.52
CA ALA A 153 17.18 -18.71 7.77
C ALA A 153 15.87 -19.43 8.15
N GLY A 154 14.78 -19.17 7.43
CA GLY A 154 13.46 -19.79 7.63
C GLY A 154 13.04 -20.66 6.44
N GLY A 155 13.83 -21.68 6.12
CA GLY A 155 13.35 -22.89 5.44
C GLY A 155 12.62 -22.72 4.09
N ILE A 156 13.38 -22.91 3.01
CA ILE A 156 12.93 -23.37 1.70
C ILE A 156 11.80 -24.41 1.83
N GLY A 157 10.61 -24.03 1.42
CA GLY A 157 9.43 -24.91 1.32
C GLY A 157 8.61 -24.58 0.08
N ARG A 158 9.26 -24.44 -1.08
CA ARG A 158 8.57 -24.51 -2.38
C ARG A 158 8.31 -25.98 -2.66
N SER A 159 7.13 -26.47 -2.27
CA SER A 159 6.61 -27.72 -2.80
C SER A 159 6.13 -27.46 -4.23
N THR A 160 6.82 -28.10 -5.17
CA THR A 160 6.34 -28.43 -6.52
C THR A 160 4.98 -29.09 -6.49
#